data_AF-A0A443RSE3-F1
#
_entry.id   AF-A0A443RSE3-F1
#
_cell.length_a   1.000
_cell.length_b   1.000
_cell.length_c   1.000
_cell.angle_alpha   90.00
_cell.angle_beta   90.00
_cell.angle_gamma   90.00
#
_symmetry.space_group_name_H-M   'P 1'
#
loop_
_entity.id
_entity.type
_entity.pdbx_description
1 polymer ?
#
loop_
_entity_poly.entity_id
_entity_poly.type
_entity_poly.pdbx_seq_one_letter_code
_entity_poly.pdbx_strand_id
1 'polypeptide(L)' 'ATSFGLHCNFDLQGDELYSVKWYKNYVEFYRYLPSHQLKTVQMFRLNGIYVDLSLIKNFALNLWSLTYSFTYTQYDTKIV' A
#
# COMPACT_ATOMS: atom_id res chain seq x y z
N ALA A 1 -13.39 -8.70 -12.28
CA ALA A 1 -12.66 -7.87 -11.31
C ALA A 1 -11.34 -7.48 -11.94
N THR A 2 -10.96 -6.20 -11.87
CA THR A 2 -9.69 -5.71 -12.43
C THR A 2 -8.72 -5.54 -11.28
N SER A 3 -7.61 -6.25 -11.32
CA SER A 3 -6.51 -6.09 -10.36
C SER A 3 -5.46 -5.13 -10.92
N PHE A 4 -4.84 -4.37 -10.04
CA PHE A 4 -3.70 -3.52 -10.37
C PHE A 4 -2.67 -3.57 -9.24
N GLY A 5 -1.38 -3.52 -9.60
CA GLY A 5 -0.27 -3.58 -8.65
C GLY A 5 0.30 -2.19 -8.36
N LEU A 6 0.40 -1.84 -7.07
CA LEU A 6 1.18 -0.69 -6.62
C LEU A 6 2.56 -1.17 -6.16
N HIS A 7 3.60 -0.67 -6.82
CA HIS A 7 4.99 -1.00 -6.50
C HIS A 7 5.68 0.21 -5.89
N CYS A 8 6.35 -0.01 -4.76
CA CYS A 8 7.15 1.02 -4.09
C CYS A 8 8.61 0.56 -4.06
N ASN A 9 9.45 1.16 -4.90
CA ASN A 9 10.89 0.95 -4.92
C ASN A 9 11.56 2.17 -4.28
N PHE A 10 12.37 1.96 -3.27
CA PHE A 10 13.11 3.02 -2.58
C PHE A 10 14.48 2.51 -2.13
N ASP A 11 15.42 3.45 -2.01
CA ASP A 11 16.76 3.21 -1.49
C ASP A 11 16.93 4.01 -0.21
N LEU A 12 17.19 3.31 0.89
CA LEU A 12 17.39 3.91 2.21
C LEU A 12 18.80 4.47 2.41
N GLN A 13 19.74 4.20 1.49
CA GLN A 13 21.14 4.66 1.56
C GLN A 13 21.81 4.40 2.93
N GLY A 14 21.45 3.28 3.57
CA GLY A 14 21.99 2.87 4.87
C GLY A 14 21.17 3.29 6.09
N ASP A 15 20.06 4.01 5.91
CA ASP A 15 19.10 4.32 6.98
C ASP A 15 18.12 3.17 7.22
N GLU A 16 17.37 3.24 8.33
CA GLU A 16 16.31 2.29 8.64
C GLU A 16 14.97 2.76 8.09
N LEU A 17 14.22 1.84 7.46
CA LEU A 17 12.85 2.15 7.07
C LEU A 17 11.97 2.22 8.32
N TYR A 18 11.30 3.35 8.55
CA TYR A 18 10.33 3.46 9.63
C TYR A 18 8.94 2.99 9.20
N SER A 19 8.46 3.45 8.04
CA SER A 19 7.15 3.07 7.52
C SER A 19 6.97 3.29 6.01
N VAL A 20 6.17 2.43 5.37
CA VAL A 20 5.61 2.70 4.03
C VAL A 20 4.09 2.76 4.15
N LYS A 21 3.48 3.83 3.62
CA LYS A 21 2.03 4.08 3.69
C LYS A 21 1.46 4.33 2.31
N TRP A 22 0.30 3.75 2.03
CA TRP A 22 -0.43 3.94 0.79
C TRP A 22 -1.77 4.64 1.04
N TYR A 23 -2.08 5.57 0.15
CA TYR A 23 -3.26 6.43 0.21
C TYR A 23 -4.07 6.32 -1.07
N LYS A 24 -5.39 6.37 -0.94
CA LYS A 24 -6.32 6.56 -2.06
C LYS A 24 -7.14 7.79 -1.75
N ASN A 25 -7.08 8.80 -2.62
CA ASN A 25 -7.77 10.07 -2.42
C ASN A 25 -7.52 10.64 -1.00
N TYR A 26 -6.26 10.71 -0.58
CA TYR A 26 -5.82 11.21 0.73
C TYR A 26 -6.18 10.33 1.94
N VAL A 27 -6.87 9.20 1.75
CA VAL A 27 -7.21 8.27 2.84
C VAL A 27 -6.20 7.12 2.88
N GLU A 28 -5.54 6.95 4.02
CA GLU A 28 -4.62 5.84 4.25
C GLU A 28 -5.40 4.52 4.27
N PHE A 29 -4.95 3.53 3.50
CA PHE A 29 -5.60 2.21 3.47
C PHE A 29 -4.64 1.06 3.78
N TYR A 30 -3.33 1.28 3.68
CA TYR A 30 -2.31 0.28 4.01
C TYR A 30 -1.06 0.94 4.59
N ARG A 31 -0.47 0.29 5.60
CA ARG A 31 0.78 0.69 6.23
C ARG A 31 1.65 -0.52 6.55
N TYR A 32 2.92 -0.44 6.18
CA TYR A 32 3.97 -1.39 6.52
C TYR A 32 4.95 -0.76 7.51
N LEU A 33 5.23 -1.44 8.62
CA LEU A 33 6.13 -1.01 9.70
C LEU A 33 7.20 -2.09 9.92
N PRO A 34 8.43 -1.91 9.39
CA PRO A 34 9.50 -2.89 9.59
C PRO A 34 10.29 -2.69 10.88
N SER A 35 10.26 -1.51 11.50
CA SER A 35 11.10 -1.13 12.64
C SER A 35 10.64 -1.65 14.00
N HIS A 36 9.37 -2.04 14.15
CA HIS A 36 8.96 -2.82 15.31
C HIS A 36 9.43 -4.25 15.09
N GLN A 37 10.10 -4.87 16.07
CA GLN A 37 10.67 -6.24 16.08
C GLN A 37 9.80 -7.35 15.46
N LEU A 38 8.53 -7.08 15.17
CA LEU A 38 7.63 -7.84 14.34
C LEU A 38 7.22 -6.98 13.13
N LYS A 39 7.58 -7.40 11.91
CA LYS A 39 7.12 -6.79 10.65
C LYS A 39 5.59 -6.70 10.70
N THR A 40 5.06 -5.51 10.91
CA THR A 40 3.63 -5.31 11.14
C THR A 40 2.99 -4.65 9.93
N VAL A 41 1.91 -5.25 9.45
CA VAL A 41 1.04 -4.67 8.42
C VAL A 41 -0.23 -4.18 9.09
N GLN A 42 -0.60 -2.93 8.84
CA GLN A 42 -1.87 -2.35 9.27
C GLN A 42 -2.73 -2.05 8.04
N MET A 43 -4.00 -2.43 8.09
CA MET A 43 -4.98 -2.18 7.03
C MET A 43 -6.12 -1.33 7.57
N PHE A 44 -6.50 -0.32 6.81
CA PHE A 44 -7.68 0.48 7.08
C PHE A 44 -8.71 0.15 6.01
N ARG A 45 -9.86 -0.40 6.42
CA ARG A 45 -10.90 -0.80 5.45
C ARG A 45 -11.34 0.42 4.67
N LEU A 46 -11.18 0.35 3.35
CA LEU A 46 -11.62 1.38 2.42
C LEU A 46 -12.52 0.73 1.36
N ASN A 47 -13.71 1.29 1.17
CA ASN A 47 -14.67 0.73 0.22
C ASN A 47 -14.09 0.66 -1.20
N GLY A 48 -14.29 -0.49 -1.86
CA GLY A 48 -13.78 -0.74 -3.20
C GLY A 48 -12.28 -0.99 -3.27
N ILE A 49 -11.59 -1.20 -2.14
CA ILE A 49 -10.18 -1.61 -2.07
C ILE A 49 -10.09 -2.93 -1.31
N TYR A 50 -9.58 -3.94 -2.00
CA TYR A 50 -9.20 -5.22 -1.41
C TYR A 50 -7.71 -5.43 -1.65
N VAL A 51 -6.99 -5.77 -0.59
CA VAL A 51 -5.55 -6.00 -0.61
C VAL A 51 -5.29 -7.50 -0.57
N ASP A 52 -4.54 -8.02 -1.54
CA ASP A 52 -4.10 -9.42 -1.51
C ASP A 52 -2.76 -9.54 -0.76
N LEU A 53 -2.84 -10.07 0.46
CA LEU A 53 -1.67 -10.25 1.33
C LEU A 53 -0.76 -11.41 0.91
N SER A 54 -1.27 -12.36 0.11
CA SER A 54 -0.50 -13.54 -0.32
C SER A 54 0.61 -13.20 -1.33
N LEU A 55 0.52 -12.02 -1.93
CA LEU A 55 1.42 -11.54 -2.99
C LEU A 55 2.40 -10.45 -2.52
N ILE A 56 2.41 -10.09 -1.24
CA ILE A 56 3.33 -9.10 -0.68
C ILE A 56 4.69 -9.75 -0.49
N LYS A 57 5.43 -9.96 -1.59
CA LYS A 57 6.75 -10.61 -1.52
C LYS A 57 7.92 -9.66 -1.37
N ASN A 58 7.81 -8.38 -1.75
CA ASN A 58 8.88 -7.37 -1.61
C ASN A 58 8.30 -5.95 -1.77
N PHE A 59 7.51 -5.46 -0.81
CA PHE A 59 6.88 -4.11 -0.86
C PHE A 59 5.92 -3.84 -2.04
N ALA A 60 5.61 -4.85 -2.85
CA ALA A 60 4.60 -4.78 -3.88
C ALA A 60 3.22 -5.09 -3.28
N LEU A 61 2.25 -4.20 -3.49
CA LEU A 61 0.88 -4.34 -3.03
C LEU A 61 -0.04 -4.63 -4.23
N ASN A 62 -0.69 -5.79 -4.24
CA ASN A 62 -1.72 -6.08 -5.24
C ASN A 62 -3.09 -5.67 -4.73
N LEU A 63 -3.76 -4.81 -5.50
CA LEU A 63 -5.09 -4.30 -5.20
C LEU A 63 -6.13 -4.83 -6.16
N TRP A 64 -7.30 -5.15 -5.65
CA TRP A 64 -8.48 -5.40 -6.47
C TRP A 64 -9.43 -4.23 -6.27
N SER A 65 -9.79 -3.57 -7.37
CA SER A 65 -10.81 -2.52 -7.36
C SER A 65 -12.13 -3.09 -7.89
N LEU A 66 -13.21 -2.79 -7.20
CA LEU A 66 -14.58 -2.95 -7.69
C LEU A 66 -15.10 -1.54 -7.98
N THR A 67 -14.78 -0.97 -9.14
CA THR A 67 -15.34 0.35 -9.50
C THR A 67 -15.82 0.37 -10.95
N TYR A 68 -17.10 0.70 -11.11
CA TYR A 68 -17.54 1.51 -12.24
C TYR A 68 -16.64 2.75 -12.32
N SER A 69 -16.12 3.04 -13.50
CA SER A 69 -15.07 4.01 -13.78
C SER A 69 -15.37 5.40 -13.21
N PHE A 70 -14.73 5.79 -12.10
CA PHE A 70 -14.62 7.20 -11.72
C PHE A 70 -13.24 7.69 -12.15
N THR A 71 -13.23 8.65 -13.07
CA THR A 71 -12.06 9.20 -13.79
C THR A 71 -11.07 10.00 -12.93
N TYR A 72 -11.21 10.00 -11.60
CA TYR A 72 -10.44 10.87 -10.69
C TYR A 72 -9.92 10.16 -9.43
N THR A 73 -9.51 8.89 -9.55
CA THR A 73 -8.92 8.19 -8.40
C THR A 73 -7.41 8.42 -8.35
N GLN A 74 -6.91 9.04 -7.28
CA GLN A 74 -5.48 9.26 -7.03
C GLN A 74 -4.94 8.25 -6.01
N TYR A 75 -3.77 7.69 -6.29
CA TYR A 75 -3.04 6.81 -5.38
C TYR A 75 -1.66 7.41 -5.07
N ASP A 76 -1.29 7.45 -3.80
CA ASP A 76 -0.01 8.01 -3.35
C ASP A 76 0.71 7.06 -2.40
N THR A 77 2.04 7.13 -2.39
CA THR A 77 2.90 6.39 -1.44
C THR A 77 3.74 7.36 -0.63
N LYS A 78 3.79 7.16 0.68
CA LYS A 78 4.67 7.92 1.59
C LYS A 78 5.65 6.97 2.29
N ILE A 79 6.92 7.32 2.23
CA ILE A 79 8.02 6.62 2.90
C ILE A 79 8.52 7.54 4.00
N VAL A 80 8.68 6.98 5.20
CA VAL A 80 9.24 7.65 6.37
C VAL A 80 10.27 6.73 6.97
#